data_AF-A0A7C7Z2J2-F1
#
_entry.id   AF-A0A7C7Z2J2-F1
#
_cell.length_a   1.000
_cell.length_b   1.000
_cell.length_c   1.000
_cell.angle_alpha   90.00
_cell.angle_beta   90.00
_cell.angle_gamma   90.00
#
_symmetry.space_group_name_H-M   'P 1'
#
loop_
_entity.id
_entity.type
_entity.pdbx_description
1 polymer ?
#
loop_
_entity_poly.entity_id
_entity_poly.type
_entity_poly.pdbx_seq_one_letter_code
_entity_poly.pdbx_strand_id
1 'polypeptide(L)'
;MDGQLAPFPKPQPVDKHLISQMLIMSTLWKLSFLFALIPLAIGYVVLTSFASPIAFGLFIGAGWAILSRLIPTHGFSFPNTPYSTELIHELNEIRVNEPTCCDSAEIAWETIAVRCQNCRTSYLDRARPDLGRLRDDGLIGRLRLLFLDGHPIITNNLDD
;
A
#
# COMPACT_ATOMS: atom_id res chain seq x y z
N MET A 1 -9.45 5.07 17.24
CA MET A 1 -8.05 5.00 16.79
C MET A 1 -7.64 6.43 16.53
N ASP A 2 -7.10 7.09 17.56
CA ASP A 2 -6.70 8.49 17.46
C ASP A 2 -5.56 8.56 16.44
N GLY A 3 -5.77 9.36 15.39
CA GLY A 3 -4.94 9.38 14.19
C GLY A 3 -3.50 9.80 14.49
N GLN A 4 -2.61 8.81 14.66
CA GLN A 4 -1.16 9.03 14.73
C GLN A 4 -0.56 9.40 13.36
N LEU A 5 -1.29 9.15 12.28
CA LEU A 5 -0.95 9.63 10.95
C LEU A 5 -1.64 10.97 10.70
N ALA A 6 -0.92 11.92 10.13
CA ALA A 6 -1.49 13.16 9.65
C ALA A 6 -2.65 12.87 8.68
N PRO A 7 -3.70 13.69 8.59
CA PRO A 7 -4.76 13.50 7.59
C PRO A 7 -4.20 13.70 6.17
N PHE A 8 -4.67 12.92 5.20
CA PHE A 8 -4.30 13.16 3.79
C PHE A 8 -4.84 14.54 3.37
N PRO A 9 -4.06 15.40 2.68
CA PRO A 9 -2.80 15.14 1.97
C PRO A 9 -1.51 15.52 2.72
N LYS A 10 -1.58 15.91 4.00
CA LYS A 10 -0.43 16.48 4.75
C LYS A 10 0.82 15.58 4.71
N PRO A 11 2.04 16.15 4.72
CA PRO A 11 3.26 15.36 4.83
C PRO A 11 3.25 14.55 6.13
N GLN A 12 3.79 13.33 6.08
CA GLN A 12 3.86 12.44 7.23
C GLN A 12 5.31 12.36 7.70
N PRO A 13 5.64 12.71 8.96
CA PRO A 13 7.00 12.56 9.46
C PRO A 13 7.45 11.09 9.38
N VAL A 14 8.72 10.88 9.04
CA VAL A 14 9.30 9.53 8.97
C VAL A 14 9.66 9.08 10.38
N ASP A 15 8.67 8.56 11.09
CA ASP A 15 8.77 8.15 12.49
C ASP A 15 8.57 6.64 12.68
N LYS A 16 8.73 6.18 13.93
CA LYS A 16 8.50 4.77 14.28
C LYS A 16 7.06 4.33 14.02
N HIS A 17 6.09 5.24 14.14
CA HIS A 17 4.68 4.94 13.96
C HIS A 17 4.36 4.66 12.49
N LEU A 18 4.91 5.46 11.57
CA LEU A 18 4.83 5.23 10.13
C LEU A 18 5.30 3.83 9.75
N ILE A 19 6.50 3.43 10.19
CA ILE A 19 7.06 2.11 9.88
C ILE A 19 6.17 1.00 10.44
N SER A 20 5.71 1.13 11.69
CA SER A 20 4.81 0.14 12.28
C SER A 20 3.48 0.00 11.51
N GLN A 21 2.92 1.12 11.03
CA GLN A 21 1.70 1.11 10.24
C GLN A 21 1.92 0.45 8.87
N MET A 22 3.03 0.73 8.20
CA MET A 22 3.37 0.08 6.93
C MET A 22 3.48 -1.43 7.08
N LEU A 23 4.09 -1.91 8.17
CA LEU A 23 4.17 -3.34 8.48
C LEU A 23 2.79 -3.96 8.71
N ILE A 24 1.91 -3.27 9.44
CA ILE A 24 0.52 -3.71 9.64
C ILE A 24 -0.21 -3.79 8.30
N MET A 25 -0.12 -2.75 7.46
CA MET A 25 -0.79 -2.71 6.16
C MET A 25 -0.26 -3.77 5.20
N SER A 26 1.06 -3.99 5.15
CA SER A 26 1.68 -5.09 4.39
C SER A 26 1.17 -6.45 4.86
N THR A 27 1.04 -6.64 6.17
CA THR A 27 0.51 -7.88 6.76
C THR A 27 -0.97 -8.09 6.42
N LEU A 28 -1.79 -7.06 6.57
CA LEU A 28 -3.21 -7.10 6.21
C LEU A 28 -3.41 -7.40 4.72
N TRP A 29 -2.60 -6.80 3.85
CA TRP A 29 -2.65 -7.06 2.42
C TRP A 29 -2.34 -8.54 2.12
N LYS A 30 -1.28 -9.10 2.72
CA LYS A 30 -0.94 -10.53 2.59
C LYS A 30 -2.03 -11.45 3.15
N LEU A 31 -2.61 -11.12 4.30
CA LEU A 31 -3.72 -11.87 4.90
C LEU A 31 -4.96 -11.84 3.99
N SER A 32 -5.23 -10.72 3.32
CA SER A 32 -6.36 -10.61 2.40
C SER A 32 -6.27 -11.59 1.22
N PHE A 33 -5.04 -11.88 0.75
CA PHE A 33 -4.79 -12.89 -0.27
C PHE A 33 -5.15 -14.30 0.24
N LEU A 34 -4.75 -14.62 1.47
CA LEU A 34 -5.12 -15.88 2.11
C LEU A 34 -6.64 -16.01 2.28
N PHE A 35 -7.31 -14.94 2.70
CA PHE A 35 -8.76 -14.91 2.82
C PHE A 35 -9.49 -15.06 1.49
N ALA A 36 -8.90 -14.64 0.37
CA ALA A 36 -9.45 -14.88 -0.96
C ALA A 36 -9.23 -16.33 -1.44
N LEU A 37 -8.16 -17.00 -1.00
CA LEU A 37 -7.86 -18.38 -1.39
C LEU A 37 -8.86 -19.40 -0.83
N ILE A 38 -9.38 -19.15 0.38
CA ILE A 38 -10.39 -20.01 1.03
C ILE A 38 -11.68 -20.16 0.20
N PRO A 39 -12.41 -19.07 -0.15
CA PRO A 39 -13.61 -19.17 -0.98
C PRO A 39 -13.32 -19.67 -2.38
N LEU A 40 -12.13 -19.43 -2.94
CA LEU A 40 -11.71 -20.00 -4.22
C LEU A 40 -11.67 -21.54 -4.15
N ALA A 41 -11.00 -22.09 -3.13
CA ALA A 41 -10.87 -23.53 -2.95
C ALA A 41 -12.23 -24.20 -2.67
N ILE A 42 -13.04 -23.59 -1.80
CA ILE A 42 -14.40 -24.08 -1.51
C ILE A 42 -15.26 -24.05 -2.77
N GLY A 43 -15.26 -22.92 -3.50
CA GLY A 43 -16.01 -22.77 -4.75
C GLY A 43 -15.62 -23.82 -5.79
N TYR A 44 -14.32 -24.07 -5.95
CA TYR A 44 -13.80 -25.11 -6.84
C TYR A 44 -14.31 -26.51 -6.48
N VAL A 45 -14.15 -26.92 -5.21
CA VAL A 45 -14.59 -28.25 -4.74
C VAL A 45 -16.09 -28.45 -4.94
N VAL A 46 -16.89 -27.44 -4.59
CA VAL A 46 -18.35 -27.52 -4.75
C VAL A 46 -18.73 -27.61 -6.23
N LEU A 47 -18.13 -26.83 -7.12
CA LEU A 47 -18.42 -26.87 -8.57
C LEU A 47 -18.08 -28.21 -9.22
N THR A 48 -17.03 -28.88 -8.75
CA THR A 48 -16.70 -30.25 -9.23
C THR A 48 -17.71 -31.31 -8.78
N SER A 49 -18.46 -31.04 -7.71
CA SER A 49 -19.43 -31.98 -7.14
C SER A 49 -20.87 -31.68 -7.57
N PHE A 50 -21.25 -30.40 -7.63
CA PHE A 50 -22.62 -29.93 -7.89
C PHE A 50 -22.63 -28.60 -8.65
N ALA A 51 -23.58 -28.45 -9.57
CA ALA A 51 -23.83 -27.19 -10.26
C ALA A 51 -24.57 -26.21 -9.33
N SER A 52 -23.82 -25.39 -8.59
CA SER A 52 -24.36 -24.36 -7.68
C SER A 52 -24.00 -22.94 -8.17
N PRO A 53 -24.99 -22.06 -8.41
CA PRO A 53 -24.75 -20.67 -8.78
C PRO A 53 -23.94 -19.89 -7.73
N ILE A 54 -24.13 -20.20 -6.44
CA ILE A 54 -23.40 -19.57 -5.34
C ILE A 54 -21.92 -19.96 -5.38
N ALA A 55 -21.63 -21.24 -5.62
CA ALA A 55 -20.25 -21.72 -5.73
C ALA A 55 -19.54 -21.13 -6.95
N PHE A 56 -20.27 -20.96 -8.07
CA PHE A 56 -19.76 -20.26 -9.24
C PHE A 56 -19.37 -18.82 -8.93
N GLY A 57 -20.26 -18.08 -8.25
CA GLY A 57 -19.97 -16.71 -7.81
C GLY A 57 -18.76 -16.61 -6.88
N LEU A 58 -18.63 -17.54 -5.92
CA LEU A 58 -17.48 -17.61 -5.02
C LEU A 58 -16.18 -17.87 -5.79
N PHE A 59 -16.18 -18.83 -6.71
CA PHE A 59 -15.01 -19.18 -7.50
C PHE A 59 -14.55 -18.03 -8.40
N ILE A 60 -15.47 -17.43 -9.16
CA ILE A 60 -15.13 -16.32 -10.07
C ILE A 60 -14.74 -15.06 -9.28
N GLY A 61 -15.48 -14.72 -8.22
CA GLY A 61 -15.20 -13.53 -7.41
C GLY A 61 -13.85 -13.61 -6.69
N ALA A 62 -13.57 -14.75 -6.04
CA ALA A 62 -12.29 -14.99 -5.37
C ALA A 62 -11.14 -15.10 -6.39
N GLY A 63 -11.39 -15.73 -7.53
CA GLY A 63 -10.42 -15.86 -8.62
C GLY A 63 -10.02 -14.50 -9.18
N TRP A 64 -11.01 -13.62 -9.39
CA TRP A 64 -10.75 -12.25 -9.81
C TRP A 64 -9.94 -11.47 -8.78
N ALA A 65 -10.27 -11.56 -7.49
CA ALA A 65 -9.55 -10.85 -6.42
C ALA A 65 -8.08 -11.29 -6.29
N ILE A 66 -7.79 -12.57 -6.54
CA ILE A 66 -6.42 -13.10 -6.57
C ILE A 66 -5.70 -12.63 -7.83
N LEU A 67 -6.36 -12.76 -8.98
CA LEU A 67 -5.79 -12.40 -10.29
C LEU A 67 -5.46 -10.91 -10.38
N SER A 68 -6.35 -10.03 -9.92
CA SER A 68 -6.15 -8.58 -9.95
C SER A 68 -4.94 -8.13 -9.13
N ARG A 69 -4.50 -8.92 -8.15
CA ARG A 69 -3.32 -8.66 -7.32
C ARG A 69 -2.05 -9.33 -7.82
N LEU A 70 -2.18 -10.37 -8.65
CA LEU A 70 -1.06 -11.03 -9.31
C LEU A 70 -0.64 -10.32 -10.59
N ILE A 71 -1.56 -9.61 -11.27
CA ILE A 71 -1.24 -8.85 -12.47
C ILE A 71 -0.36 -7.65 -12.07
N PRO A 72 0.90 -7.58 -12.55
CA PRO A 72 1.75 -6.43 -12.30
C PRO A 72 1.21 -5.21 -13.04
N THR A 73 1.11 -4.08 -12.35
CA THR A 73 0.71 -2.80 -12.94
C THR A 73 1.91 -2.03 -13.49
N HIS A 74 3.12 -2.26 -12.95
CA HIS A 74 4.37 -1.65 -13.40
C HIS A 74 5.55 -2.61 -13.22
N GLY A 75 6.21 -3.01 -14.31
CA GLY A 75 7.38 -3.89 -14.31
C GLY A 75 7.10 -5.33 -13.84
N PHE A 76 8.02 -6.26 -14.07
CA PHE A 76 7.93 -7.64 -13.55
C PHE A 76 8.30 -7.71 -12.05
N SER A 77 7.70 -6.85 -11.21
CA SER A 77 7.87 -6.92 -9.75
C SER A 77 6.76 -7.77 -9.14
N PHE A 78 7.10 -8.99 -8.75
CA PHE A 78 6.24 -9.85 -7.94
C PHE A 78 6.71 -9.80 -6.48
N PRO A 79 5.84 -9.53 -5.49
CA PRO A 79 4.40 -9.21 -5.58
C PRO A 79 4.12 -7.71 -5.81
N ASN A 80 3.06 -7.41 -6.58
CA ASN A 80 2.60 -6.03 -6.86
C ASN A 80 1.88 -5.41 -5.65
N THR A 81 2.61 -5.20 -4.56
CA THR A 81 2.08 -4.62 -3.33
C THR A 81 2.56 -3.19 -3.18
N PRO A 82 1.72 -2.25 -2.73
CA PRO A 82 2.15 -0.89 -2.44
C PRO A 82 3.01 -0.79 -1.16
N TYR A 83 3.14 -1.89 -0.39
CA TYR A 83 3.89 -1.96 0.87
C TYR A 83 4.99 -3.03 0.80
N SER A 84 5.87 -2.88 -0.18
CA SER A 84 6.96 -3.80 -0.40
C SER A 84 7.97 -3.77 0.76
N THR A 85 8.64 -4.89 0.98
CA THR A 85 9.59 -5.02 2.09
C THR A 85 10.83 -4.17 1.86
N GLU A 86 11.26 -3.97 0.60
CA GLU A 86 12.37 -3.08 0.28
C GLU A 86 12.04 -1.63 0.65
N LEU A 87 10.84 -1.14 0.31
CA LEU A 87 10.42 0.22 0.62
C LEU A 87 10.39 0.48 2.13
N ILE A 88 9.87 -0.48 2.92
CA ILE A 88 9.85 -0.38 4.38
C ILE A 88 11.27 -0.35 4.95
N HIS A 89 12.18 -1.16 4.38
CA HIS A 89 13.56 -1.22 4.81
C HIS A 89 14.30 0.11 4.54
N GLU A 90 14.22 0.61 3.30
CA GLU A 90 14.81 1.90 2.90
C GLU A 90 14.31 3.05 3.78
N LEU A 91 13.01 3.12 4.05
CA LEU A 91 12.47 4.14 4.95
C LEU A 91 12.96 3.99 6.39
N ASN A 92 13.09 2.76 6.88
CA ASN A 92 13.62 2.53 8.22
C ASN A 92 15.12 2.89 8.30
N GLU A 93 15.89 2.67 7.23
CA GLU A 93 17.27 3.13 7.16
C GLU A 93 17.36 4.66 7.19
N ILE A 94 16.54 5.38 6.42
CA ILE A 94 16.47 6.85 6.47
C ILE A 94 16.09 7.36 7.86
N ARG A 95 15.24 6.62 8.59
CA ARG A 95 14.85 6.97 9.95
C ARG A 95 15.98 6.75 10.96
N VAL A 96 16.70 5.64 10.83
CA VAL A 96 17.76 5.23 11.78
C VAL A 96 19.05 6.02 11.54
N ASN A 97 19.38 6.26 10.27
CA ASN A 97 20.47 7.13 9.89
C ASN A 97 20.01 8.57 10.13
N GLU A 98 20.54 9.23 11.15
CA GLU A 98 20.23 10.64 11.41
C GLU A 98 20.49 11.48 10.15
N PRO A 99 19.47 12.19 9.64
CA PRO A 99 19.57 12.89 8.36
C PRO A 99 20.53 14.08 8.45
N THR A 100 21.61 14.04 7.67
CA THR A 100 22.68 15.06 7.67
C THR A 100 22.41 16.23 6.71
N CYS A 101 21.17 16.45 6.26
CA CYS A 101 20.90 17.42 5.20
C CYS A 101 20.98 18.90 5.62
N CYS A 102 20.71 19.24 6.89
CA CYS A 102 20.78 20.60 7.43
C CYS A 102 20.75 20.59 8.97
N ASP A 103 21.10 21.72 9.60
CA ASP A 103 21.17 21.87 11.07
C ASP A 103 19.86 21.51 11.80
N SER A 104 18.71 21.69 11.15
CA SER A 104 17.38 21.29 11.63
C SER A 104 16.70 20.36 10.62
N ALA A 105 17.21 19.13 10.51
CA ALA A 105 16.68 18.14 9.59
C ALA A 105 15.32 17.59 10.06
N GLU A 106 14.27 17.84 9.29
CA GLU A 106 12.92 17.31 9.51
C GLU A 106 12.49 16.52 8.27
N ILE A 107 12.61 15.19 8.33
CA ILE A 107 12.29 14.31 7.21
C ILE A 107 10.82 13.93 7.26
N ALA A 108 10.12 14.21 6.17
CA ALA A 108 8.73 13.81 6.01
C ALA A 108 8.48 13.22 4.63
N TRP A 109 7.60 12.23 4.60
CA TRP A 109 7.09 11.64 3.37
C TRP A 109 5.95 12.48 2.84
N GLU A 110 6.22 13.16 1.73
CA GLU A 110 5.23 13.88 0.94
C GLU A 110 4.43 12.92 0.06
N THR A 111 3.56 13.43 -0.81
CA THR A 111 2.75 12.57 -1.69
C THR A 111 3.59 11.84 -2.73
N ILE A 112 4.67 12.47 -3.21
CA ILE A 112 5.50 11.96 -4.30
C ILE A 112 6.88 11.48 -3.85
N ALA A 113 7.41 11.95 -2.73
CA ALA A 113 8.79 11.69 -2.34
C ALA A 113 9.00 11.87 -0.84
N VAL A 114 10.06 11.25 -0.30
CA VAL A 114 10.58 11.50 1.03
C VAL A 114 11.59 12.65 0.94
N ARG A 115 11.28 13.77 1.60
CA ARG A 115 12.08 15.00 1.53
C ARG A 115 12.25 15.63 2.91
N CYS A 116 13.35 16.34 3.10
CA CYS A 116 13.47 17.25 4.24
C CYS A 116 12.55 18.46 4.03
N GLN A 117 11.75 18.81 5.04
CA GLN A 117 10.86 19.97 4.98
C GLN A 117 11.62 21.30 4.91
N ASN A 118 12.76 21.39 5.60
CA ASN A 118 13.56 22.61 5.66
C ASN A 118 14.42 22.86 4.41
N CYS A 119 15.31 21.94 4.04
CA CYS A 119 16.24 22.11 2.90
C CYS A 119 15.77 21.50 1.57
N ARG A 120 14.62 20.79 1.54
CA ARG A 120 14.02 20.16 0.35
C ARG A 120 14.86 19.05 -0.32
N THR A 121 15.98 18.64 0.27
CA THR A 121 16.77 17.49 -0.20
C THR A 121 15.91 16.22 -0.22
N SER A 122 15.88 15.51 -1.36
CA SER A 122 15.15 14.25 -1.48
C SER A 122 16.02 13.06 -1.11
N TYR A 123 15.47 12.17 -0.29
CA TYR A 123 16.12 10.92 0.10
C TYR A 123 15.59 9.73 -0.69
N LEU A 124 14.31 9.76 -1.05
CA LEU A 124 13.66 8.70 -1.79
C LEU A 124 12.59 9.28 -2.70
N ASP A 125 12.65 9.00 -4.01
CA ASP A 125 11.67 9.48 -4.99
C ASP A 125 10.55 8.45 -5.24
N ARG A 126 10.01 7.90 -4.15
CA ARG A 126 8.87 6.97 -4.19
C ARG A 126 7.60 7.67 -3.70
N ALA A 127 6.55 7.56 -4.51
CA ALA A 127 5.23 8.04 -4.15
C ALA A 127 4.69 7.27 -2.96
N ARG A 128 4.03 8.00 -2.06
CA ARG A 128 3.56 7.46 -0.79
C ARG A 128 2.32 6.58 -1.00
N PRO A 129 2.33 5.30 -0.59
CA PRO A 129 1.13 4.47 -0.61
C PRO A 129 0.11 4.99 0.40
N ASP A 130 -1.17 4.66 0.22
CA ASP A 130 -2.18 5.03 1.23
C ASP A 130 -1.94 4.22 2.51
N LEU A 131 -2.13 4.77 3.69
CA LEU A 131 -1.82 4.08 4.96
C LEU A 131 -3.06 3.85 5.83
N GLY A 132 -4.25 3.91 5.20
CA GLY A 132 -5.53 3.91 5.90
C GLY A 132 -5.76 5.21 6.66
N ARG A 133 -5.29 6.34 6.09
CA ARG A 133 -5.36 7.66 6.74
C ARG A 133 -6.78 8.21 6.70
N LEU A 134 -7.08 9.09 7.65
CA LEU A 134 -8.26 9.94 7.55
C LEU A 134 -8.13 10.81 6.28
N ARG A 135 -9.17 10.80 5.46
CA ARG A 135 -9.26 11.54 4.20
C ARG A 135 -10.40 12.53 4.25
N ASP A 136 -10.16 13.72 3.71
CA ASP A 136 -11.18 14.76 3.59
C ASP A 136 -11.89 14.73 2.22
N ASP A 137 -11.47 13.85 1.31
CA ASP A 137 -11.95 13.74 -0.09
C ASP A 137 -13.35 13.08 -0.25
N GLY A 138 -14.07 12.88 0.86
CA GLY A 138 -15.42 12.31 0.87
C GLY A 138 -15.55 10.89 0.31
N LEU A 139 -16.74 10.54 -0.19
CA LEU A 139 -17.07 9.19 -0.68
C LEU A 139 -16.27 8.80 -1.94
N ILE A 140 -15.98 9.76 -2.81
CA ILE A 140 -15.22 9.52 -4.06
C ILE A 140 -13.79 9.07 -3.73
N GLY A 141 -13.16 9.67 -2.72
CA GLY A 141 -11.85 9.23 -2.24
C GLY A 141 -11.85 7.79 -1.71
N ARG A 142 -12.94 7.36 -1.07
CA ARG A 142 -13.07 5.99 -0.54
C ARG A 142 -13.27 4.96 -1.66
N LEU A 143 -14.13 5.26 -2.63
CA LEU A 143 -14.31 4.40 -3.82
C LEU A 143 -13.00 4.24 -4.58
N ARG A 144 -12.28 5.35 -4.79
CA ARG A 144 -10.96 5.33 -5.40
C ARG A 144 -9.99 4.41 -4.67
N LEU A 145 -9.95 4.47 -3.35
CA LEU A 145 -9.06 3.65 -2.54
C LEU A 145 -9.38 2.16 -2.67
N LEU A 146 -10.67 1.80 -2.76
CA LEU A 146 -11.10 0.42 -3.06
C LEU A 146 -10.62 -0.04 -4.44
N PHE A 147 -10.67 0.83 -5.45
CA PHE A 147 -10.22 0.48 -6.80
C PHE A 147 -8.69 0.39 -6.92
N LEU A 148 -7.94 1.25 -6.22
CA LEU A 148 -6.48 1.29 -6.29
C LEU A 148 -5.78 0.32 -5.32
N ASP A 149 -6.53 -0.35 -4.43
CA ASP A 149 -5.99 -1.28 -3.41
C ASP A 149 -4.82 -0.66 -2.60
N GLY A 150 -4.86 0.67 -2.40
CA GLY A 150 -3.83 1.43 -1.67
C GLY A 150 -2.63 1.94 -2.50
N HIS A 151 -2.60 1.70 -3.82
CA HIS A 151 -1.55 2.21 -4.69
C HIS A 151 -1.54 3.74 -4.78
N PRO A 152 -0.35 4.36 -4.90
CA PRO A 152 -0.23 5.78 -5.12
C PRO A 152 -0.83 6.17 -6.48
N ILE A 153 -1.35 7.39 -6.52
CA ILE A 153 -2.01 7.98 -7.70
C ILE A 153 -0.97 8.44 -8.73
N ILE A 154 0.14 8.93 -8.20
CA ILE A 154 1.20 9.55 -8.96
C ILE A 154 2.31 8.51 -8.97
N THR A 155 2.63 8.02 -10.16
CA THR A 155 3.85 7.25 -10.37
C THR A 155 4.93 8.24 -10.79
N ASN A 156 6.02 8.32 -10.02
CA ASN A 156 7.19 9.05 -10.50
C ASN A 156 7.82 8.19 -11.60
N ASN A 157 7.85 8.69 -12.82
CA ASN A 157 8.54 8.06 -13.94
C ASN A 157 10.05 8.17 -13.72
N LEU A 158 10.65 7.25 -12.96
CA LEU A 158 12.10 7.12 -12.80
C LEU A 158 12.62 5.68 -12.89
N ASP A 159 11.79 4.75 -13.36
CA ASP A 159 12.21 3.37 -13.64
C ASP A 159 12.16 3.14 -15.17
N ASP A 160 13.04 3.83 -15.91
CA ASP A 160 13.54 3.43 -17.24
C ASP A 160 14.98 2.91 -17.07
#